data_AF-V4Y666-F1
#
_entry.id   AF-V4Y666-F1
#
_cell.length_a   1.000
_cell.length_b   1.000
_cell.length_c   1.000
_cell.angle_alpha   90.00
_cell.angle_beta   90.00
_cell.angle_gamma   90.00
#
_symmetry.space_group_name_H-M   'P 1'
#
loop_
_entity.id
_entity.type
_entity.pdbx_description
1 polymer ?
#
loop_
_entity_poly.entity_id
_entity_poly.type
_entity_poly.pdbx_seq_one_letter_code
_entity_poly.pdbx_strand_id
1 'polypeptide(L)'
;MTVLRTRQEHWKPTQSAIQRFGEHATKNVIELDGEAAATFARGEDQELDWEGDWGYLIVAHEVGVGPEGRPVRDGIAVERGEREPIGVGLYVYGELRSSVPKGNREDLSPL
;
A
#
# COMPACT_ATOMS: atom_id res chain seq x y z
N MET A 1 10.27 16.71 3.67
CA MET A 1 9.43 15.60 3.19
C MET A 1 8.52 16.13 2.10
N THR A 2 8.55 15.52 0.91
CA THR A 2 7.67 15.92 -0.21
C THR A 2 6.38 15.12 -0.13
N VAL A 3 5.22 15.78 -0.08
CA VAL A 3 3.92 15.10 0.04
C VAL A 3 3.37 14.67 -1.33
N LEU A 4 3.46 15.57 -2.30
CA LEU A 4 2.93 15.40 -3.66
C LEU A 4 3.97 15.83 -4.69
N ARG A 5 4.03 15.13 -5.83
CA ARG A 5 4.72 15.58 -7.03
C ARG A 5 3.69 16.17 -7.99
N THR A 6 3.79 17.48 -8.22
CA THR A 6 2.81 18.26 -9.01
C THR A 6 3.32 18.70 -10.38
N ARG A 7 4.55 18.32 -10.74
CA ARG A 7 5.17 18.65 -12.05
C ARG A 7 4.79 17.71 -13.19
N GLN A 8 4.08 16.63 -12.89
CA GLN A 8 3.56 15.71 -13.89
C GLN A 8 2.11 16.09 -14.24
N GLU A 9 1.59 15.55 -15.34
CA GLU A 9 0.21 15.76 -15.80
C GLU A 9 -0.82 15.50 -14.69
N HIS A 10 -0.52 14.54 -13.81
CA HIS A 10 -1.31 14.22 -12.63
C HIS A 10 -0.49 14.43 -11.36
N TRP A 11 -1.14 14.88 -10.29
CA TRP A 11 -0.51 15.00 -8.98
C TRP A 11 -0.29 13.61 -8.37
N LYS A 12 0.96 13.24 -8.14
CA LYS A 12 1.34 11.94 -7.60
C LYS A 12 1.65 12.02 -6.11
N PRO A 13 0.89 11.37 -5.22
CA PRO A 13 1.27 11.26 -3.81
C PRO A 13 2.59 10.48 -3.69
N THR A 14 3.41 10.85 -2.72
CA THR A 14 4.69 10.16 -2.49
C THR A 14 4.52 9.01 -1.52
N GLN A 15 5.39 8.00 -1.64
CA GLN A 15 5.43 6.89 -0.69
C GLN A 15 5.67 7.38 0.75
N SER A 16 6.55 8.37 0.96
CA SER A 16 6.81 8.94 2.29
C SER A 16 5.60 9.67 2.88
N ALA A 17 4.70 10.22 2.06
CA ALA A 17 3.47 10.83 2.55
C ALA A 17 2.52 9.76 3.08
N ILE A 18 2.33 8.68 2.31
CA ILE A 18 1.40 7.62 2.68
C ILE A 18 1.87 6.84 3.90
N GLN A 19 3.18 6.60 4.04
CA GLN A 19 3.73 5.98 5.27
C GLN A 19 3.45 6.79 6.54
N ARG A 20 3.23 8.12 6.43
CA ARG A 20 3.03 8.99 7.60
C ARG A 20 1.58 9.38 7.84
N PHE A 21 0.76 9.41 6.79
CA PHE A 21 -0.60 9.94 6.86
C PHE A 21 -1.65 8.97 6.31
N GLY A 22 -1.22 7.86 5.70
CA GLY A 22 -2.10 6.91 5.01
C GLY A 22 -3.05 6.17 5.95
N GLU A 23 -2.66 6.00 7.22
CA GLU A 23 -3.51 5.38 8.25
C GLU A 23 -4.85 6.13 8.39
N HIS A 24 -4.85 7.45 8.25
CA HIS A 24 -6.04 8.30 8.38
C HIS A 24 -6.89 8.37 7.12
N ALA A 25 -6.51 7.68 6.04
CA ALA A 25 -7.22 7.76 4.78
C ALA A 25 -8.58 7.05 4.85
N THR A 26 -9.62 7.75 4.41
CA THR A 26 -11.00 7.23 4.39
C THR A 26 -11.54 7.01 2.97
N LYS A 27 -10.75 7.34 1.95
CA LYS A 27 -11.11 7.27 0.53
C LYS A 27 -9.89 6.89 -0.29
N ASN A 28 -10.13 6.31 -1.46
CA ASN A 28 -9.08 5.89 -2.39
C ASN A 28 -8.07 4.97 -1.71
N VAL A 29 -8.57 4.05 -0.88
CA VAL A 29 -7.79 3.00 -0.22
C VAL A 29 -8.22 1.67 -0.80
N ILE A 30 -7.26 0.89 -1.29
CA ILE A 30 -7.48 -0.50 -1.67
C ILE A 30 -6.76 -1.39 -0.66
N GLU A 31 -7.52 -2.33 -0.09
CA GLU A 31 -7.02 -3.33 0.84
C GLU A 31 -6.70 -4.59 0.05
N LEU A 32 -5.46 -5.06 0.18
CA LEU A 32 -4.97 -6.26 -0.48
C LEU A 32 -4.87 -7.41 0.53
N ASP A 33 -5.15 -8.62 0.07
CA ASP A 33 -4.80 -9.83 0.81
C ASP A 33 -3.28 -10.07 0.80
N GLY A 34 -2.81 -11.11 1.50
CA GLY A 34 -1.38 -11.39 1.63
C GLY A 34 -0.68 -11.64 0.29
N GLU A 35 -1.35 -12.28 -0.67
CA GLU A 35 -0.79 -12.60 -1.98
C GLU A 35 -0.67 -11.34 -2.86
N ALA A 36 -1.75 -10.56 -2.95
CA ALA A 36 -1.76 -9.31 -3.69
C ALA A 36 -0.85 -8.24 -3.04
N ALA A 37 -0.75 -8.22 -1.70
CA ALA A 37 0.17 -7.35 -0.98
C ALA A 37 1.64 -7.71 -1.25
N ALA A 38 1.99 -9.00 -1.25
CA ALA A 38 3.32 -9.47 -1.61
C ALA A 38 3.68 -9.12 -3.06
N THR A 39 2.74 -9.31 -3.99
CA THR A 39 2.88 -8.91 -5.41
C THR A 39 3.12 -7.41 -5.56
N PHE A 40 2.33 -6.59 -4.86
CA PHE A 40 2.54 -5.15 -4.84
C PHE A 40 3.92 -4.76 -4.28
N ALA A 41 4.38 -5.42 -3.20
CA ALA A 41 5.68 -5.18 -2.57
C ALA A 41 6.86 -5.55 -3.47
N ARG A 42 6.72 -6.57 -4.32
CA ARG A 42 7.71 -6.88 -5.39
C ARG A 42 7.75 -5.83 -6.49
N GLY A 43 6.81 -4.89 -6.50
CA GLY A 43 6.73 -3.84 -7.50
C GLY A 43 6.12 -4.33 -8.81
N GLU A 44 5.25 -5.33 -8.74
CA GLU A 44 4.53 -5.95 -9.85
C GLU A 44 3.13 -5.33 -9.99
N ASP A 45 2.65 -5.28 -11.23
CA ASP A 45 1.30 -4.82 -11.57
C ASP A 45 0.33 -6.01 -11.52
N GLN A 46 -0.93 -5.78 -11.18
CA GLN A 46 -1.91 -6.84 -10.95
C GLN A 46 -3.33 -6.45 -11.39
N GLU A 47 -4.04 -7.38 -12.00
CA GLU A 47 -5.47 -7.24 -12.32
C GLU A 47 -6.30 -7.38 -11.05
N LEU A 48 -7.04 -6.33 -10.70
CA LEU A 48 -7.85 -6.27 -9.48
C LEU A 48 -9.12 -5.45 -9.74
N ASP A 49 -10.22 -5.89 -9.13
CA ASP A 49 -11.45 -5.12 -9.14
C ASP A 49 -11.43 -4.06 -8.02
N TRP A 50 -11.77 -2.83 -8.38
CA TRP A 50 -11.93 -1.70 -7.46
C TRP A 50 -13.20 -0.94 -7.81
N GLU A 51 -14.03 -0.68 -6.80
CA GLU A 51 -15.35 -0.07 -6.99
C GLU A 51 -15.30 1.47 -7.21
N GLY A 52 -14.15 2.10 -6.99
CA GLY A 52 -13.99 3.55 -7.13
C GLY A 52 -13.42 4.00 -8.47
N ASP A 53 -13.17 5.31 -8.60
CA ASP A 53 -12.62 5.90 -9.81
C ASP A 53 -11.15 5.54 -10.05
N TRP A 54 -10.71 5.68 -11.30
CA TRP A 54 -9.31 5.58 -11.68
C TRP A 54 -8.46 6.65 -11.00
N GLY A 55 -7.22 6.30 -10.68
CA GLY A 55 -6.26 7.24 -10.09
C GLY A 55 -5.32 6.61 -9.09
N TYR A 56 -4.68 7.47 -8.29
CA TYR A 56 -3.77 7.01 -7.25
C TYR A 56 -4.55 6.49 -6.04
N LEU A 57 -4.25 5.26 -5.65
CA LEU A 57 -4.78 4.62 -4.45
C LEU A 57 -3.69 4.51 -3.39
N ILE A 58 -4.10 4.64 -2.14
CA ILE A 58 -3.35 4.15 -0.99
C ILE A 58 -3.55 2.64 -0.98
N VAL A 59 -2.46 1.91 -1.09
CA VAL A 59 -2.48 0.46 -1.00
C VAL A 59 -2.22 0.09 0.44
N ALA A 60 -3.09 -0.72 1.01
CA ALA A 60 -3.01 -1.15 2.39
C ALA A 60 -3.16 -2.66 2.52
N HIS A 61 -2.67 -3.20 3.63
CA HIS A 61 -2.79 -4.60 3.99
C HIS A 61 -3.01 -4.72 5.49
N GLU A 62 -3.80 -5.70 5.91
CA GLU A 62 -4.06 -5.96 7.33
C GLU A 62 -2.83 -6.63 7.98
N VAL A 63 -2.29 -6.03 9.04
CA VAL A 63 -1.12 -6.57 9.76
C VAL A 63 -1.55 -7.07 11.15
N GLY A 64 -0.91 -8.12 11.64
CA GLY A 64 -1.19 -8.70 12.96
C GLY A 64 -2.16 -9.90 12.95
N VAL A 65 -2.57 -10.38 11.78
CA VAL A 65 -3.40 -11.59 11.58
C VAL A 65 -2.59 -12.91 11.58
N GLY A 66 -1.53 -13.00 12.40
CA GLY A 66 -0.78 -14.24 12.63
C GLY A 66 -1.17 -14.94 13.95
N PRO A 67 -0.81 -16.22 14.16
CA PRO A 67 -0.74 -16.76 15.51
C PRO A 67 0.21 -15.88 16.32
N GLU A 68 -0.26 -15.43 17.49
CA GLU A 68 0.33 -14.37 18.30
C GLU A 68 1.87 -14.36 18.35
N GLY A 69 2.48 -13.19 18.06
CA GLY A 69 3.84 -12.88 18.52
C GLY A 69 4.92 -12.70 17.46
N ARG A 70 4.95 -11.55 16.78
CA ARG A 70 6.23 -10.90 16.44
C ARG A 70 6.03 -9.40 16.25
N PRO A 71 6.76 -8.53 16.99
CA PRO A 71 6.68 -7.09 16.79
C PRO A 71 7.37 -6.69 15.48
N VAL A 72 6.69 -5.90 14.66
CA VAL A 72 7.24 -5.32 13.43
C VAL A 72 7.76 -3.92 13.74
N ARG A 73 9.05 -3.83 14.08
CA ARG A 73 9.89 -2.62 14.33
C ARG A 73 9.40 -1.63 15.41
N ASP A 74 10.32 -1.24 16.30
CA ASP A 74 10.15 -0.22 17.36
C ASP A 74 8.92 -0.33 18.28
N GLY A 75 8.39 -1.54 18.45
CA GLY A 75 7.78 -1.99 19.69
C GLY A 75 6.51 -1.27 20.15
N ILE A 76 5.40 -1.45 19.44
CA ILE A 76 4.06 -1.60 20.03
C ILE A 76 3.41 -2.80 19.35
N ALA A 77 2.85 -3.73 20.13
CA ALA A 77 2.01 -4.79 19.58
C ALA A 77 0.72 -4.14 19.09
N VAL A 78 0.52 -4.09 17.78
CA VAL A 78 -0.75 -3.68 17.19
C VAL A 78 -1.80 -4.74 17.53
N GLU A 79 -2.90 -4.33 18.14
CA GLU A 79 -4.05 -5.22 18.32
C GLU A 79 -4.50 -5.69 16.94
N ARG A 80 -4.66 -7.02 16.81
CA ARG A 80 -5.13 -7.75 15.62
C ARG A 80 -5.96 -6.88 14.65
N GLY A 81 -5.51 -6.80 13.40
CA GLY A 81 -6.33 -6.35 12.28
C GLY A 81 -6.22 -4.87 11.94
N GLU A 82 -5.11 -4.23 12.28
CA GLU A 82 -4.88 -2.85 11.87
C GLU A 82 -4.48 -2.78 10.39
N ARG A 83 -5.20 -1.96 9.64
CA ARG A 83 -4.95 -1.71 8.22
C ARG A 83 -3.73 -0.82 8.06
N GLU A 84 -2.63 -1.41 7.60
CA GLU A 84 -1.37 -0.70 7.41
C GLU A 84 -1.17 -0.24 5.96
N PRO A 85 -0.90 1.06 5.72
CA PRO A 85 -0.55 1.55 4.38
C PRO A 85 0.82 1.02 3.95
N ILE A 86 0.85 0.21 2.89
CA ILE A 86 2.08 -0.38 2.34
C ILE A 86 2.65 0.42 1.16
N GLY A 87 1.86 1.30 0.53
CA GLY A 87 2.37 2.19 -0.50
C GLY A 87 1.32 2.93 -1.33
N VAL A 88 1.75 3.39 -2.51
CA VAL A 88 0.90 4.07 -3.50
C VAL A 88 0.83 3.20 -4.75
N GLY A 89 -0.37 2.96 -5.26
CA GLY A 89 -0.61 2.32 -6.55
C GLY A 89 -1.33 3.27 -7.51
N LEU A 90 -1.21 3.05 -8.81
CA LEU A 90 -2.03 3.72 -9.82
C LEU A 90 -3.02 2.71 -10.38
N TYR A 91 -4.31 2.94 -10.17
CA TYR A 91 -5.38 2.10 -10.68
C TYR A 91 -5.94 2.67 -11.99
N VAL A 92 -5.87 1.89 -13.06
CA VAL A 92 -6.39 2.25 -14.39
C VAL A 92 -6.85 0.99 -15.12
N TYR A 93 -8.02 1.05 -15.77
CA TYR A 93 -8.52 -0.03 -16.64
C TYR A 93 -8.56 -1.45 -16.00
N GLY A 94 -8.88 -1.58 -14.71
CA GLY A 94 -8.91 -2.90 -14.05
C GLY A 94 -7.55 -3.36 -13.51
N GLU A 95 -6.51 -2.55 -13.66
CA GLU A 95 -5.14 -2.89 -13.29
C GLU A 95 -4.62 -1.95 -12.20
N LEU A 96 -4.11 -2.52 -11.10
CA LEU A 96 -3.36 -1.82 -10.07
C LEU A 96 -1.86 -1.89 -10.40
N ARG A 97 -1.28 -0.74 -10.73
CA ARG A 97 0.16 -0.61 -11.00
C ARG A 97 0.95 -0.24 -9.76
N SER A 98 2.00 -0.98 -9.46
CA SER A 98 2.82 -0.70 -8.28
C SER A 98 3.74 0.50 -8.51
N SER A 99 3.68 1.50 -7.62
CA SER A 99 4.66 2.60 -7.62
C SER A 99 5.82 2.38 -6.64
N VAL A 100 6.02 1.17 -6.12
CA VAL A 100 7.12 0.84 -5.21
C VAL A 100 8.46 1.04 -5.94
N PRO A 101 9.32 1.98 -5.47
CA PRO A 101 10.63 2.22 -6.06
C PRO A 101 11.49 0.96 -6.03
N LYS A 102 12.33 0.75 -7.06
CA LYS A 102 13.15 -0.46 -7.19
C LYS A 102 13.98 -0.82 -5.95
N GLY A 103 14.54 0.18 -5.25
CA GLY A 103 15.33 -0.02 -4.03
C GLY A 103 14.51 -0.26 -2.76
N ASN A 104 13.19 -0.21 -2.84
CA ASN A 104 12.23 -0.42 -1.75
C ASN A 104 11.35 -1.65 -1.99
N ARG A 105 11.62 -2.43 -3.04
CA ARG A 105 10.89 -3.65 -3.35
C ARG A 105 11.37 -4.75 -2.44
N GLU A 106 10.44 -5.55 -1.96
CA GLU A 106 10.71 -6.65 -1.03
C GLU A 106 10.02 -7.91 -1.55
N ASP A 107 10.70 -9.05 -1.42
CA ASP A 107 10.11 -10.36 -1.67
C ASP A 107 9.58 -10.91 -0.34
N LEU A 108 8.30 -10.67 -0.10
CA LEU A 108 7.62 -11.05 1.13
C LEU A 108 6.88 -12.36 0.93
N SER A 109 6.91 -13.23 1.94
CA SER A 109 5.98 -14.36 1.98
C SER A 109 4.56 -13.83 2.19
N PRO A 110 3.57 -14.33 1.42
CA PRO A 110 2.17 -14.00 1.68
C PRO A 110 1.80 -14.53 3.07
N LEU A 111 1.27 -13.64 3.92
CA LEU A 111 0.84 -13.93 5.28
C LEU A 111 -0.56 -14.54 5.29
#